data_AF-A0A2V1EGK9-F1
#
_entry.id   AF-A0A2V1EGK9-F1
#
_cell.length_a   1.000
_cell.length_b   1.000
_cell.length_c   1.000
_cell.angle_alpha   90.00
_cell.angle_beta   90.00
_cell.angle_gamma   90.00
#
_symmetry.space_group_name_H-M   'P 1'
#
loop_
_entity.id
_entity.type
_entity.pdbx_description
1 polymer ?
#
loop_
_entity_poly.entity_id
_entity_poly.type
_entity_poly.pdbx_seq_one_letter_code
_entity_poly.pdbx_strand_id
1 'polypeptide(L)'
;MTGTLYAKTLPGAQTDYQTSAWAWGLSVMAGIYISGGVSGAHMSPWVSICLAVFRGFPWKMVPVYSIAQVLGGLCAGVLAWAVYRDGIMNVDPELTQAKTGVAFYSFPSPYVSLATAFWNSFLSAAMYICIAFGVGDDTNTPPGSGMFNYGNRGMIC
;
A
#
# COMPACT_ATOMS: atom_id res chain seq x y z
N MET A 1 6.06 6.60 1.58
CA MET A 1 6.05 8.07 1.40
C MET A 1 6.89 8.74 2.49
N THR A 2 6.52 8.65 3.76
CA THR A 2 7.20 9.37 4.87
C THR A 2 8.69 9.02 5.03
N GLY A 3 9.07 7.73 4.99
CA GLY A 3 10.48 7.32 5.11
C GLY A 3 11.37 7.85 3.97
N THR A 4 10.89 7.75 2.73
CA THR A 4 11.60 8.25 1.55
C THR A 4 11.71 9.78 1.56
N LEU A 5 10.64 10.49 1.95
CA LEU A 5 10.68 11.95 2.09
C LEU A 5 11.71 12.35 3.13
N TYR A 6 11.70 11.73 4.30
CA TYR A 6 12.68 11.97 5.37
C TYR A 6 14.13 11.83 4.89
N ALA A 7 14.47 10.74 4.18
CA ALA A 7 15.81 10.56 3.60
C ALA A 7 16.17 11.60 2.53
N LYS A 8 15.19 12.11 1.78
CA LYS A 8 15.43 13.08 0.71
C LYS A 8 15.53 14.51 1.21
N THR A 9 14.85 14.85 2.30
CA THR A 9 14.77 16.23 2.80
C THR A 9 15.81 16.58 3.86
N LEU A 10 16.43 15.58 4.50
CA LEU A 10 17.42 15.79 5.56
C LEU A 10 18.83 15.38 5.10
N PRO A 11 19.79 16.31 5.06
CA PRO A 11 21.18 15.99 4.72
C PRO A 11 21.76 14.94 5.68
N GLY A 12 22.24 13.82 5.13
CA GLY A 12 22.82 12.72 5.91
C GLY A 12 21.83 11.69 6.46
N ALA A 13 20.52 11.91 6.32
CA ALA A 13 19.52 10.91 6.67
C ALA A 13 19.52 9.78 5.63
N GLN A 14 19.74 8.54 6.08
CA GLN A 14 19.60 7.34 5.26
C GLN A 14 18.39 6.56 5.76
N THR A 15 17.52 6.14 4.84
CA THR A 15 16.49 5.14 5.16
C THR A 15 16.75 3.89 4.35
N ASP A 16 16.81 2.75 5.02
CA ASP A 16 16.90 1.47 4.32
C ASP A 16 15.57 1.11 3.66
N TYR A 17 15.66 0.29 2.62
CA TYR A 17 14.48 -0.24 1.92
C TYR A 17 13.51 -0.93 2.88
N GLN A 18 14.05 -1.67 3.86
CA GLN A 18 13.26 -2.41 4.85
C GLN A 18 12.37 -1.49 5.68
N THR A 19 12.92 -0.36 6.16
CA THR A 19 12.15 0.63 6.93
C THR A 19 10.99 1.20 6.13
N SER A 20 11.23 1.49 4.84
CA SER A 20 10.18 1.99 3.95
C SER A 20 9.10 0.94 3.66
N ALA A 21 9.50 -0.32 3.46
CA ALA A 21 8.58 -1.43 3.22
C ALA A 21 7.67 -1.70 4.44
N TRP A 22 8.25 -1.75 5.65
CA TRP A 22 7.49 -1.92 6.89
C TRP A 22 6.55 -0.76 7.16
N ALA A 23 7.03 0.48 7.00
CA ALA A 23 6.19 1.66 7.18
C ALA A 23 4.98 1.65 6.22
N TRP A 24 5.18 1.25 4.96
CA TRP A 24 4.08 1.12 4.00
C TRP A 24 3.08 0.04 4.42
N GLY A 25 3.55 -1.17 4.76
CA GLY A 25 2.68 -2.28 5.16
C GLY A 25 1.85 -1.98 6.42
N LEU A 26 2.47 -1.40 7.45
CA LEU A 26 1.77 -1.00 8.68
C LEU A 26 0.76 0.12 8.43
N SER A 27 1.05 1.06 7.53
CA SER A 27 0.12 2.12 7.16
C SER A 27 -1.12 1.57 6.45
N VAL A 28 -0.94 0.61 5.53
CA VAL A 28 -2.05 -0.08 4.86
C VAL A 28 -2.89 -0.85 5.87
N MET A 29 -2.26 -1.57 6.78
CA MET A 29 -2.96 -2.29 7.86
C MET A 29 -3.81 -1.36 8.71
N ALA A 30 -3.27 -0.21 9.15
CA ALA A 30 -4.05 0.78 9.89
C ALA A 30 -5.24 1.30 9.08
N GLY A 31 -5.06 1.58 7.79
CA GLY A 31 -6.15 1.99 6.90
C GLY A 31 -7.25 0.92 6.76
N ILE A 32 -6.87 -0.36 6.72
CA ILE A 32 -7.82 -1.48 6.72
C ILE A 32 -8.62 -1.52 8.02
N TYR A 33 -7.98 -1.38 9.19
CA TYR A 33 -8.69 -1.36 10.46
C TYR A 33 -9.64 -0.16 10.60
N ILE A 34 -9.28 0.99 10.06
CA ILE A 34 -10.11 2.21 10.12
C ILE A 34 -11.32 2.10 9.19
N SER A 35 -11.12 1.63 7.95
CA SER A 35 -12.15 1.71 6.90
C SER A 35 -12.82 0.38 6.56
N GLY A 36 -12.31 -0.74 7.06
CA GLY A 36 -12.75 -2.09 6.74
C GLY A 36 -14.22 -2.34 7.08
N GLY A 37 -14.67 -1.90 8.25
CA GLY A 37 -16.06 -2.07 8.69
C GLY A 37 -17.09 -1.22 7.93
N VAL A 38 -16.65 -0.21 7.17
CA VAL A 38 -17.55 0.71 6.44
C VAL A 38 -17.52 0.44 4.95
N SER A 39 -16.33 0.40 4.34
CA SER A 39 -16.15 0.33 2.89
C SER A 39 -15.54 -0.99 2.40
N GLY A 40 -15.19 -1.90 3.31
CA GLY A 40 -14.40 -3.09 2.98
C GLY A 40 -12.92 -2.79 2.73
N ALA A 41 -12.46 -1.56 3.00
CA ALA A 41 -11.08 -1.11 2.85
C ALA A 41 -10.45 -1.42 1.48
N HIS A 42 -11.17 -1.14 0.39
CA HIS A 42 -10.64 -1.39 -0.95
C HIS A 42 -9.34 -0.62 -1.22
N MET A 43 -9.27 0.64 -0.76
CA MET A 43 -8.08 1.52 -0.76
C MET A 43 -7.35 1.69 -2.11
N SER A 44 -7.88 1.16 -3.21
CA SER A 44 -7.30 1.20 -4.54
C SER A 44 -8.35 0.87 -5.61
N PRO A 45 -8.31 1.54 -6.78
CA PRO A 45 -9.23 1.26 -7.88
C PRO A 45 -9.15 -0.19 -8.35
N TRP A 46 -7.92 -0.72 -8.42
CA TRP A 46 -7.68 -2.09 -8.89
C TRP A 46 -8.28 -3.15 -7.96
N VAL A 47 -8.21 -2.92 -6.63
CA VAL A 47 -8.85 -3.79 -5.64
C VAL A 47 -10.37 -3.78 -5.80
N SER A 48 -10.95 -2.61 -6.05
CA SER A 48 -12.41 -2.47 -6.29
C SER A 48 -12.85 -3.22 -7.54
N ILE A 49 -12.03 -3.21 -8.60
CA ILE A 49 -12.27 -3.98 -9.83
C ILE A 49 -12.16 -5.49 -9.54
N CYS A 50 -11.10 -5.94 -8.86
CA CYS A 50 -10.95 -7.36 -8.52
C CYS A 50 -12.11 -7.89 -7.67
N LEU A 51 -12.58 -7.11 -6.69
CA LEU A 51 -13.75 -7.48 -5.89
C LEU A 51 -15.03 -7.52 -6.74
N ALA A 52 -15.18 -6.65 -7.75
CA ALA A 52 -16.32 -6.67 -8.66
C ALA A 52 -16.31 -7.89 -9.58
N VAL A 53 -15.13 -8.33 -10.01
CA VAL A 53 -14.94 -9.51 -10.86
C VAL A 53 -15.13 -10.82 -10.06
N PHE A 54 -14.49 -10.94 -8.89
CA PHE A 54 -14.34 -12.23 -8.21
C PHE A 54 -15.21 -12.42 -6.96
N ARG A 55 -15.67 -11.33 -6.33
CA ARG A 55 -16.41 -11.38 -5.06
C ARG A 55 -17.78 -10.69 -5.14
N GLY A 56 -18.25 -10.36 -6.35
CA GLY A 56 -19.60 -9.84 -6.59
C GLY A 56 -19.84 -8.38 -6.17
N PHE A 57 -18.78 -7.58 -5.97
CA PHE A 57 -18.93 -6.15 -5.66
C PHE A 57 -19.66 -5.42 -6.80
N PRO A 58 -20.64 -4.52 -6.52
CA PRO A 58 -21.42 -3.88 -7.58
C PRO A 58 -20.55 -3.03 -8.52
N TRP A 59 -20.56 -3.35 -9.81
CA TRP A 59 -19.82 -2.62 -10.84
C TRP A 59 -20.12 -1.12 -10.90
N LYS A 60 -21.35 -0.73 -10.54
CA LYS A 60 -21.76 0.68 -10.47
C LYS A 60 -21.03 1.48 -9.38
N MET A 61 -20.53 0.81 -8.34
CA MET A 61 -19.79 1.44 -7.24
C MET A 61 -18.30 1.56 -7.51
N VAL A 62 -17.75 0.78 -8.46
CA VAL A 62 -16.34 0.84 -8.85
C VAL A 62 -15.87 2.27 -9.22
N PRO A 63 -16.55 3.03 -10.09
CA PRO A 63 -16.12 4.39 -10.42
C PRO A 63 -16.21 5.33 -9.21
N VAL A 64 -17.23 5.19 -8.36
CA VAL A 64 -17.40 6.01 -7.14
C VAL A 64 -16.24 5.77 -6.17
N TYR A 65 -15.91 4.50 -5.93
CA TYR A 65 -14.77 4.12 -5.10
C TYR A 65 -13.45 4.61 -5.68
N SER A 66 -13.27 4.49 -7.00
CA SER A 66 -12.05 4.91 -7.69
C SER A 66 -11.81 6.41 -7.55
N ILE A 67 -12.85 7.23 -7.73
CA ILE A 67 -12.77 8.68 -7.56
C ILE A 67 -12.43 9.01 -6.10
N ALA A 68 -13.11 8.41 -5.13
CA ALA A 68 -12.84 8.65 -3.71
C ALA A 68 -11.40 8.27 -3.32
N GLN A 69 -10.88 7.16 -3.86
CA GLN A 69 -9.51 6.70 -3.60
C GLN A 69 -8.47 7.62 -4.23
N VAL A 70 -8.69 8.08 -5.46
CA VAL A 70 -7.79 9.04 -6.12
C VAL A 70 -7.78 10.37 -5.36
N LEU A 71 -8.95 10.90 -4.98
CA LEU A 71 -9.03 12.13 -4.19
C LEU A 71 -8.35 11.96 -2.82
N GLY A 72 -8.57 10.84 -2.13
CA GLY A 72 -7.90 10.53 -0.87
C GLY A 72 -6.38 10.48 -1.02
N GLY A 73 -5.87 9.84 -2.08
CA GLY A 73 -4.44 9.80 -2.39
C GLY A 73 -3.85 11.18 -2.70
N LEU A 74 -4.57 12.02 -3.43
CA LEU A 74 -4.16 13.40 -3.71
C LEU A 74 -4.10 14.22 -2.42
N CYS A 75 -5.13 14.16 -1.57
CA CYS A 75 -5.14 14.83 -0.27
C CYS A 75 -3.98 14.37 0.61
N ALA A 76 -3.70 13.07 0.66
CA ALA A 76 -2.56 12.53 1.41
C ALA A 76 -1.21 13.05 0.86
N GLY A 77 -1.07 13.14 -0.46
CA GLY A 77 0.11 13.72 -1.11
C GLY A 77 0.31 15.20 -0.76
N VAL A 78 -0.76 16.00 -0.82
CA VAL A 78 -0.71 17.42 -0.43
C VAL A 78 -0.36 17.59 1.04
N LEU A 79 -0.94 16.78 1.94
CA LEU A 79 -0.63 16.81 3.36
C LEU A 79 0.84 16.43 3.62
N ALA A 80 1.35 15.39 2.96
CA ALA A 80 2.76 15.01 3.07
C ALA A 80 3.68 16.13 2.56
N TRP A 81 3.36 16.77 1.43
CA TRP A 81 4.11 17.92 0.95
C TRP A 81 4.08 19.08 1.97
N ALA A 82 2.92 19.37 2.56
CA ALA A 82 2.79 20.45 3.54
C ALA A 82 3.65 20.19 4.79
N VAL A 83 3.67 18.96 5.30
CA VAL A 83 4.47 18.56 6.46
C VAL A 83 5.98 18.65 6.17
N TYR A 84 6.41 18.27 4.98
CA TYR A 84 7.83 18.23 4.58
C TYR A 84 8.27 19.44 3.76
N ARG A 85 7.44 20.49 3.66
CA ARG A 85 7.62 21.60 2.72
C ARG A 85 8.99 22.24 2.82
N ASP A 86 9.42 22.61 4.02
CA ASP A 86 10.66 23.35 4.21
C ASP A 86 11.88 22.51 3.82
N GLY A 87 11.86 21.21 4.14
CA GLY A 87 12.89 20.27 3.73
C GLY A 87 12.92 20.02 2.22
N ILE A 88 11.75 19.93 1.58
CA ILE A 88 11.63 19.82 0.12
C ILE A 88 12.19 21.07 -0.56
N MET A 89 11.77 22.26 -0.13
CA MET A 89 12.21 23.53 -0.73
C MET A 89 13.69 23.81 -0.50
N ASN A 90 14.29 23.29 0.58
CA ASN A 90 15.72 23.41 0.83
C ASN A 90 16.57 22.54 -0.12
N VAL A 91 16.10 21.33 -0.46
CA VAL A 91 16.84 20.37 -1.29
C VAL A 91 16.52 20.50 -2.78
N ASP A 92 15.28 20.88 -3.10
CA ASP A 92 14.76 20.92 -4.46
C ASP A 92 13.76 22.09 -4.64
N PRO A 93 14.25 23.35 -4.68
CA PRO A 93 13.40 24.53 -4.86
C PRO A 93 12.60 24.52 -6.17
N GLU A 94 13.10 23.82 -7.19
CA GLU A 94 12.49 23.68 -8.52
C GLU A 94 11.44 22.57 -8.59
N LEU A 95 11.23 21.82 -7.50
CA LEU A 95 10.25 20.73 -7.40
C LEU A 95 10.40 19.70 -8.54
N THR A 96 11.63 19.27 -8.78
CA THR A 96 11.95 18.35 -9.86
C THR A 96 11.50 16.92 -9.55
N GLN A 97 10.96 16.25 -10.57
CA GLN A 97 10.51 14.85 -10.44
C GLN A 97 11.61 13.91 -9.96
N ALA A 98 12.85 14.13 -10.41
CA ALA A 98 13.98 13.25 -10.12
C ALA A 98 14.46 13.34 -8.65
N LYS A 99 14.36 14.50 -8.00
CA LYS A 99 14.87 14.70 -6.64
C LYS A 99 13.82 14.39 -5.58
N THR A 100 12.66 15.04 -5.67
CA THR A 100 11.61 14.93 -4.64
C THR A 100 10.33 14.24 -5.14
N GLY A 101 10.05 14.27 -6.45
CA GLY A 101 8.87 13.61 -7.04
C GLY A 101 8.83 12.09 -6.83
N VAL A 102 9.99 11.42 -6.87
CA VAL A 102 10.14 9.97 -6.56
C VAL A 102 9.54 9.54 -5.22
N ALA A 103 9.40 10.46 -4.26
CA ALA A 103 8.90 10.14 -2.94
C ALA A 103 7.36 10.07 -2.87
N PHE A 104 6.68 10.66 -3.87
CA PHE A 104 5.22 10.73 -3.96
C PHE A 104 4.64 9.71 -4.95
N TYR A 105 5.32 9.46 -6.07
CA TYR A 105 4.85 8.51 -7.07
C TYR A 105 6.01 7.75 -7.71
N SER A 106 5.71 6.52 -8.13
CA SER A 106 6.66 5.65 -8.82
C SER A 106 6.71 6.00 -10.30
N PHE A 107 7.91 6.06 -10.86
CA PHE A 107 8.12 6.13 -12.31
C PHE A 107 9.19 5.11 -12.73
N PRO A 108 9.11 4.59 -13.97
CA PRO A 108 10.07 3.62 -14.45
C PRO A 108 11.45 4.25 -14.60
N SER A 109 12.49 3.48 -14.29
CA SER A 109 13.87 3.90 -14.52
C SER A 109 14.14 4.08 -16.01
N PRO A 110 15.06 4.98 -16.45
CA PRO A 110 15.27 5.29 -17.87
C PRO A 110 15.63 4.09 -18.76
N TYR A 111 16.14 3.01 -18.18
CA TYR A 111 16.51 1.78 -18.89
C TYR A 111 15.40 0.71 -18.91
N VAL A 112 14.27 0.95 -18.24
CA VAL A 112 13.15 -0.01 -18.15
C VAL A 112 12.12 0.33 -19.22
N SER A 113 11.80 -0.66 -20.07
CA SER A 113 10.77 -0.50 -21.10
C SER A 113 9.37 -0.32 -20.46
N LEU A 114 8.47 0.36 -21.15
CA LEU A 114 7.09 0.55 -20.68
C LEU A 114 6.37 -0.79 -20.46
N ALA A 115 6.62 -1.78 -21.34
CA ALA A 115 6.04 -3.12 -21.20
C ALA A 115 6.54 -3.82 -19.92
N THR A 116 7.83 -3.72 -19.61
CA THR A 116 8.40 -4.26 -18.37
C THR A 116 7.82 -3.55 -17.15
N ALA A 117 7.69 -2.22 -17.19
CA ALA A 117 7.10 -1.44 -16.10
C ALA A 117 5.63 -1.79 -15.84
N PHE A 118 4.86 -2.02 -16.92
CA PHE A 118 3.49 -2.49 -16.85
C PHE A 118 3.40 -3.86 -16.17
N TRP A 119 4.15 -4.85 -16.67
CA TRP A 119 4.11 -6.20 -16.11
C TRP A 119 4.60 -6.26 -14.66
N ASN A 120 5.61 -5.48 -14.31
CA ASN A 120 6.07 -5.36 -12.93
C ASN A 120 4.95 -4.88 -11.99
N SER A 121 4.23 -3.84 -12.40
CA SER A 121 3.13 -3.27 -11.61
C SER A 121 1.93 -4.20 -11.56
N PHE A 122 1.60 -4.84 -12.69
CA PHE A 122 0.49 -5.78 -12.79
C PHE A 122 0.70 -7.03 -11.92
N LEU A 123 1.89 -7.64 -11.97
CA LEU A 123 2.21 -8.83 -11.17
C LEU A 123 2.27 -8.52 -9.68
N SER A 124 2.86 -7.38 -9.30
CA SER A 124 2.91 -6.92 -7.91
C SER A 124 1.51 -6.70 -7.35
N ALA A 125 0.65 -6.03 -8.13
CA ALA A 125 -0.75 -5.88 -7.80
C ALA A 125 -1.39 -7.28 -7.65
N ALA A 126 -1.37 -8.11 -8.69
CA ALA A 126 -2.00 -9.43 -8.70
C ALA A 126 -1.67 -10.26 -7.45
N MET A 127 -0.40 -10.31 -7.06
CA MET A 127 0.04 -11.00 -5.85
C MET A 127 -0.59 -10.41 -4.58
N TYR A 128 -0.67 -9.08 -4.45
CA TYR A 128 -1.34 -8.42 -3.32
C TYR A 128 -2.81 -8.83 -3.20
N ILE A 129 -3.58 -8.90 -4.29
CA ILE A 129 -4.98 -9.37 -4.23
C ILE A 129 -5.07 -10.86 -3.89
N CYS A 130 -4.20 -11.70 -4.46
CA CYS A 130 -4.20 -13.12 -4.12
C CYS A 130 -4.01 -13.31 -2.60
N ILE A 131 -3.09 -12.56 -2.00
CA ILE A 131 -2.86 -12.58 -0.55
C ILE A 131 -4.07 -12.03 0.19
N ALA A 132 -4.61 -10.88 -0.21
CA ALA A 132 -5.77 -10.27 0.44
C ALA A 132 -7.00 -11.18 0.42
N PHE A 133 -7.26 -11.83 -0.71
CA PHE A 133 -8.35 -12.80 -0.84
C PHE A 133 -8.10 -14.06 -0.03
N GLY A 134 -6.85 -14.55 0.02
CA GLY A 134 -6.51 -15.72 0.84
C GLY A 134 -6.62 -15.45 2.34
N VAL A 135 -6.29 -14.25 2.80
CA VAL A 135 -6.42 -13.85 4.22
C VAL A 135 -7.88 -13.61 4.61
N GLY A 136 -8.69 -13.04 3.71
CA GLY A 136 -10.11 -12.78 3.94
C GLY A 136 -11.05 -13.93 3.56
N ASP A 137 -10.53 -15.12 3.30
CA ASP A 137 -11.33 -16.30 2.95
C ASP A 137 -11.51 -17.23 4.16
N ASP A 138 -12.73 -17.27 4.69
CA ASP A 138 -13.11 -18.12 5.81
C ASP A 138 -13.02 -19.62 5.49
N THR A 139 -12.95 -19.98 4.20
CA THR A 139 -12.78 -21.37 3.74
C THR A 139 -11.31 -21.75 3.57
N ASN A 140 -10.39 -20.80 3.71
CA ASN A 140 -8.96 -21.07 3.68
C ASN A 140 -8.52 -21.77 5.00
N THR A 141 -7.52 -22.64 4.91
CA THR A 141 -7.13 -23.48 6.06
C THR A 141 -6.52 -22.62 7.16
N PRO A 142 -7.00 -22.68 8.42
CA PRO A 142 -6.30 -22.05 9.53
C PRO A 142 -4.89 -22.64 9.69
N PRO A 143 -3.92 -21.91 10.29
CA PRO A 143 -2.58 -22.43 10.51
C PRO A 143 -2.62 -23.79 11.21
N GLY A 144 -1.96 -24.79 10.62
CA GLY A 144 -1.99 -26.18 11.11
C GLY A 144 -1.57 -26.31 12.57
N SER A 145 -2.11 -27.32 13.24
CA SER A 145 -2.09 -27.64 14.68
C SER A 145 -0.71 -27.83 15.36
N GLY A 146 0.40 -27.47 14.72
CA GLY A 146 1.72 -27.38 15.34
C GLY A 146 1.94 -26.14 16.22
N MET A 147 1.09 -25.10 16.06
CA MET A 147 1.19 -23.83 16.81
C MET A 147 0.34 -23.77 18.10
N PHE A 148 -0.47 -24.80 18.39
CA PHE A 148 -1.31 -24.92 19.60
C PHE A 148 -0.64 -25.70 20.76
N ASN A 149 0.63 -26.10 20.63
CA ASN A 149 1.30 -27.04 21.54
C ASN A 149 1.88 -26.40 22.85
N TYR A 150 1.27 -25.33 23.39
CA TYR A 150 1.67 -24.73 24.68
C TYR A 150 0.51 -24.43 25.65
N GLY A 151 -0.72 -24.90 25.36
CA GLY A 151 -1.88 -24.53 26.17
C GLY A 151 -2.61 -25.64 26.93
N ASN A 152 -2.54 -26.91 26.50
CA ASN A 152 -3.44 -27.91 27.09
C ASN A 152 -3.00 -29.39 26.94
N ARG A 153 -1.75 -29.72 27.28
CA ARG A 153 -1.40 -31.12 27.60
C ARG A 153 -1.72 -31.38 29.07
N GLY A 154 -2.97 -31.74 29.34
CA GLY A 154 -3.43 -32.08 30.67
C GLY A 154 -4.80 -32.75 30.69
N MET A 155 -5.08 -33.66 29.75
CA MET A 155 -6.17 -34.63 29.92
C MET A 155 -5.57 -35.96 30.39
N ILE A 156 -5.65 -36.16 31.70
CA ILE A 156 -5.69 -37.46 32.35
C ILE A 156 -7.02 -37.49 33.14
N CYS A 157 -7.68 -38.63 33.08
CA CYS A 157 -9.00 -38.99 33.63
C CYS A 157 -10.19 -38.66 32.73
#